data_AF-A0A8T1AX04-F1
#
_entry.id   AF-A0A8T1AX04-F1
#
_cell.length_a   1.000
_cell.length_b   1.000
_cell.length_c   1.000
_cell.angle_alpha   90.00
_cell.angle_beta   90.00
_cell.angle_gamma   90.00
#
_symmetry.space_group_name_H-M   'P 1'
#
loop_
_entity.id
_entity.type
_entity.pdbx_description
1 polymer ?
#
loop_
_entity_poly.entity_id
_entity_poly.type
_entity_poly.pdbx_seq_one_letter_code
_entity_poly.pdbx_strand_id
1 'polypeptide(L)'
;MSCLGGRARIWAYERRFMDATCFGTYAEFKEQLRQAFEPPKNEFRSRAEFLDLQQGKHDVHAYAQRARYLVSNIVTNPMDEATKVVTFMKGLRGGPVKTYLFREYPSTLEAAITLVMQEEFSLRQAKLHVNVPRMARPVMRPGGPEPMDLSNATAAGHQQRNNSSVRCFRCGYTGHYACECTAAVHKAGGRRGDQ
;
A
#
# COMPACT_ATOMS: atom_id res chain seq x y z
N MET A 1 21.05 -4.69 44.21
CA MET A 1 20.14 -5.86 44.05
C MET A 1 18.66 -5.50 44.27
N SER A 2 18.35 -4.31 44.79
CA SER A 2 16.99 -3.84 45.09
C SER A 2 16.04 -3.79 43.89
N CYS A 3 16.57 -3.66 42.67
CA CYS A 3 15.77 -3.60 41.44
C CYS A 3 15.44 -4.98 40.84
N LEU A 4 15.98 -6.08 41.39
CA LEU A 4 15.70 -7.42 40.86
C LEU A 4 14.41 -7.98 41.48
N GLY A 5 13.49 -8.42 40.62
CA GLY A 5 12.24 -9.06 40.99
C GLY A 5 12.25 -10.57 40.74
N GLY A 6 11.42 -11.31 41.49
CA GLY A 6 11.13 -12.73 41.24
C GLY A 6 12.37 -13.62 41.10
N ARG A 7 12.39 -14.44 40.04
CA ARG A 7 13.46 -15.42 39.77
C ARG A 7 14.85 -14.78 39.60
N ALA A 8 14.91 -13.58 39.02
CA ALA A 8 16.18 -12.87 38.85
C ALA A 8 16.82 -12.47 40.19
N ARG A 9 15.99 -12.17 41.19
CA ARG A 9 16.46 -11.86 42.54
C ARG A 9 17.08 -13.08 43.21
N ILE A 10 16.38 -14.21 43.19
CA ILE A 10 16.81 -15.47 43.80
C ILE A 10 18.13 -15.92 43.16
N TRP A 11 18.17 -15.97 41.82
CA TRP A 11 19.37 -16.29 41.04
C TRP A 11 20.57 -15.44 41.42
N ALA A 12 20.40 -14.12 41.53
CA ALA A 12 21.51 -13.24 41.87
C ALA A 12 22.01 -13.46 43.30
N TYR A 13 21.11 -13.69 44.26
CA TYR A 13 21.48 -13.99 45.65
C TYR A 13 22.20 -15.34 45.78
N GLU A 14 21.74 -16.38 45.08
CA GLU A 14 22.40 -17.69 45.08
C GLU A 14 23.83 -17.60 44.54
N ARG A 15 24.04 -16.89 43.42
CA ARG A 15 25.39 -16.69 42.87
C ARG A 15 26.28 -15.92 43.84
N ARG A 16 25.76 -14.89 44.51
CA ARG A 16 26.51 -14.10 45.48
C ARG A 16 26.78 -14.85 46.79
N PHE A 17 25.92 -15.78 47.15
CA PHE A 17 26.13 -16.67 48.30
C PHE A 17 27.27 -17.67 48.03
N MET A 18 27.37 -18.17 46.79
CA MET A 18 28.48 -19.06 46.38
C MET A 18 29.81 -18.33 46.16
N ASP A 19 29.76 -17.10 45.63
CA ASP A 19 30.93 -16.25 45.43
C ASP A 19 30.57 -14.78 45.69
N ALA A 20 31.15 -14.21 46.75
CA ALA A 20 30.92 -12.82 47.13
C ALA A 20 31.36 -11.81 46.06
N THR A 21 32.28 -12.21 45.17
CA THR A 21 32.85 -11.41 44.08
C THR A 21 32.27 -11.73 42.70
N CYS A 22 31.22 -12.56 42.60
CA CYS A 22 30.67 -13.07 41.34
C CYS A 22 30.25 -12.01 40.30
N PHE A 23 30.02 -10.77 40.72
CA PHE A 23 29.69 -9.63 39.86
C PHE A 23 30.75 -8.54 40.02
N GLY A 24 31.98 -8.83 39.58
CA GLY A 24 33.12 -7.92 39.70
C GLY A 24 32.90 -6.60 38.99
N THR A 25 32.23 -6.62 37.84
CA THR A 25 31.80 -5.41 37.11
C THR A 25 30.33 -5.44 36.68
N TYR A 26 29.78 -4.27 36.36
CA TYR A 26 28.42 -4.19 35.79
C TYR A 26 28.31 -4.88 34.42
N ALA A 27 29.39 -4.91 33.63
CA ALA A 27 29.43 -5.60 32.35
C ALA A 27 29.31 -7.11 32.54
N GLU A 28 30.06 -7.69 33.48
CA GLU A 28 29.95 -9.10 33.85
C GLU A 28 28.58 -9.45 34.41
N PHE A 29 28.01 -8.60 35.28
CA PHE A 29 26.65 -8.80 35.77
C PHE A 29 25.64 -8.87 34.62
N LYS A 30 25.70 -7.94 33.66
CA LYS A 30 24.80 -7.94 32.50
C LYS A 30 24.96 -9.21 31.66
N GLU A 31 26.19 -9.63 31.40
CA GLU A 31 26.44 -10.83 30.59
C GLU A 31 25.98 -12.11 31.31
N GLN A 32 26.24 -12.24 32.60
CA GLN A 32 25.74 -13.38 33.38
C GLN A 32 24.23 -13.40 33.48
N LEU A 33 23.59 -12.22 33.63
CA LEU A 33 22.14 -12.10 33.65
C LEU A 33 21.56 -12.51 32.28
N ARG A 34 22.19 -12.07 31.19
CA ARG A 34 21.83 -12.48 29.83
C ARG A 34 21.95 -13.99 29.68
N GLN A 35 23.08 -14.60 30.04
CA GLN A 35 23.28 -16.04 29.95
C GLN A 35 22.27 -16.87 30.77
N ALA A 36 21.82 -16.36 31.91
CA ALA A 36 20.89 -17.07 32.79
C ALA A 36 19.43 -16.99 32.32
N PHE A 37 19.03 -15.88 31.68
CA PHE A 37 17.62 -15.60 31.38
C PHE A 37 17.30 -15.48 29.88
N GLU A 38 18.30 -15.31 29.02
CA GLU A 38 18.09 -15.28 27.59
C GLU A 38 17.76 -16.70 27.09
N PRO A 39 16.64 -16.87 26.34
CA PRO A 39 16.31 -18.17 25.77
C PRO A 39 17.44 -18.70 24.87
N PRO A 40 17.70 -20.02 24.88
CA PRO A 40 18.68 -20.60 23.96
C PRO A 40 18.36 -20.26 22.50
N LYS A 41 19.39 -19.78 21.79
CA LYS A 41 19.32 -19.38 20.36
C LYS A 41 18.34 -18.22 20.09
N ASN A 42 18.17 -17.29 21.03
CA ASN A 42 17.28 -16.13 20.89
C ASN A 42 17.50 -15.35 19.59
N GLU A 43 18.76 -15.04 19.24
CA GLU A 43 19.06 -14.31 18.01
C GLU A 43 18.67 -15.07 16.75
N PHE A 44 18.94 -16.38 16.70
CA PHE A 44 18.56 -17.23 15.58
C PHE A 44 17.03 -17.26 15.41
N ARG A 45 16.29 -17.37 16.52
CA ARG A 45 14.81 -17.32 16.50
C ARG A 45 14.31 -15.97 16.01
N SER A 46 14.85 -14.87 16.55
CA SER A 46 14.46 -13.51 16.15
C SER A 46 14.75 -13.25 14.67
N ARG A 47 15.87 -13.76 14.15
CA ARG A 47 16.22 -13.68 12.73
C ARG A 47 15.26 -14.48 11.87
N ALA A 48 14.95 -15.73 12.24
CA ALA A 48 13.99 -16.55 11.52
C ALA A 48 12.59 -15.92 11.51
N GLU A 49 12.10 -15.48 12.68
CA GLU A 49 10.81 -14.79 12.80
C GLU A 49 10.76 -13.49 11.99
N PHE A 50 11.87 -12.76 11.90
CA PHE A 50 11.94 -11.56 11.08
C PHE A 50 11.86 -11.90 9.59
N LEU A 51 12.57 -12.92 9.12
CA LEU A 51 12.54 -13.36 7.72
C LEU A 51 11.16 -13.87 7.29
N ASP A 52 10.42 -14.49 8.21
CA ASP A 52 9.06 -14.97 8.01
C ASP A 52 7.99 -13.92 8.37
N LEU A 53 8.39 -12.69 8.67
CA LEU A 53 7.49 -11.64 9.14
C LEU A 53 6.44 -11.29 8.07
N GLN A 54 5.18 -11.34 8.47
CA GLN A 54 4.02 -10.98 7.64
C GLN A 54 3.08 -10.06 8.43
N GLN A 55 2.58 -9.02 7.78
CA GLN A 55 1.60 -8.12 8.38
C GLN A 55 0.32 -8.88 8.74
N GLY A 56 -0.12 -9.80 7.88
CA GLY A 56 -1.30 -10.62 8.12
C GLY A 56 -2.51 -9.74 8.42
N LYS A 57 -3.18 -9.97 9.55
CA LYS A 57 -4.35 -9.20 10.01
C LYS A 57 -4.00 -7.96 10.86
N HIS A 58 -2.75 -7.79 11.26
CA HIS A 58 -2.33 -6.72 12.15
C HIS A 58 -2.40 -5.36 11.44
N ASP A 59 -2.62 -4.31 12.22
CA ASP A 59 -2.43 -2.96 11.74
C ASP A 59 -0.95 -2.71 11.42
N VAL A 60 -0.72 -1.64 10.68
CA VAL A 60 0.59 -1.24 10.18
C VAL A 60 1.55 -0.86 11.33
N HIS A 61 1.05 -0.23 12.39
CA HIS A 61 1.86 0.16 13.56
C HIS A 61 2.36 -1.07 14.33
N ALA A 62 1.47 -2.01 14.64
CA ALA A 62 1.80 -3.27 15.31
C ALA A 62 2.81 -4.09 14.51
N TYR A 63 2.64 -4.11 13.17
CA TYR A 63 3.59 -4.75 12.27
C TYR A 63 4.97 -4.09 12.31
N ALA A 64 5.04 -2.76 12.25
CA ALA A 64 6.30 -2.02 12.32
C ALA A 64 7.00 -2.18 13.68
N GLN A 65 6.25 -2.15 14.78
CA GLN A 65 6.78 -2.40 16.12
C GLN A 65 7.35 -3.81 16.24
N ARG A 66 6.66 -4.82 15.69
CA ARG A 66 7.17 -6.19 15.67
C ARG A 66 8.46 -6.31 14.85
N ALA A 67 8.53 -5.65 13.70
CA ALA A 67 9.75 -5.60 12.89
C ALA A 67 10.94 -5.01 13.68
N ARG A 68 10.73 -3.85 14.33
CA ARG A 68 11.76 -3.21 15.17
C ARG A 68 12.21 -4.10 16.33
N TYR A 69 11.26 -4.71 17.01
CA TYR A 69 11.53 -5.60 18.13
C TYR A 69 12.41 -6.78 17.71
N LEU A 70 12.06 -7.46 16.62
CA LEU A 70 12.82 -8.62 16.13
C LEU A 70 14.23 -8.23 15.68
N VAL A 71 14.39 -7.08 15.00
CA VAL A 71 15.72 -6.57 14.62
C VAL A 71 16.54 -6.17 15.85
N SER A 72 15.92 -5.58 16.87
CA SER A 72 16.59 -5.19 18.12
C SER A 72 17.11 -6.38 18.93
N ASN A 73 16.53 -7.57 18.76
CA ASN A 73 17.00 -8.77 19.44
C ASN A 73 18.24 -9.40 18.77
N ILE A 74 18.63 -8.95 17.57
CA ILE A 74 19.76 -9.49 16.82
C ILE A 74 20.96 -8.56 17.02
N VAL A 75 21.76 -8.82 18.07
CA VAL A 75 22.82 -7.90 18.51
C VAL A 75 24.18 -8.31 17.98
N THR A 76 24.53 -9.60 18.01
CA THR A 76 25.91 -10.03 17.69
C THR A 76 26.24 -9.99 16.20
N ASN A 77 25.30 -10.35 15.34
CA ASN A 77 25.48 -10.35 13.88
C ASN A 77 24.29 -9.66 13.20
N PRO A 78 24.28 -8.32 13.15
CA PRO A 78 23.15 -7.57 12.62
C PRO A 78 22.90 -7.91 11.15
N MET A 79 21.63 -7.90 10.76
CA MET A 79 21.26 -8.03 9.35
C MET A 79 21.65 -6.78 8.57
N ASP A 80 21.94 -6.93 7.28
CA ASP A 80 22.11 -5.80 6.39
C ASP A 80 20.78 -5.06 6.18
N GLU A 81 20.85 -3.76 5.93
CA GLU A 81 19.65 -2.92 5.75
C GLU A 81 18.83 -3.34 4.54
N ALA A 82 19.46 -3.81 3.47
CA ALA A 82 18.75 -4.24 2.26
C ALA A 82 17.84 -5.45 2.56
N THR A 83 18.35 -6.45 3.27
CA THR A 83 17.56 -7.61 3.71
C THR A 83 16.46 -7.19 4.66
N LYS A 84 16.70 -6.24 5.59
CA LYS A 84 15.66 -5.71 6.47
C LYS A 84 14.51 -5.07 5.70
N VAL A 85 14.85 -4.17 4.77
CA VAL A 85 13.88 -3.46 3.94
C VAL A 85 13.10 -4.43 3.06
N VAL A 86 13.79 -5.31 2.33
CA VAL A 86 13.14 -6.27 1.41
C VAL A 86 12.20 -7.20 2.17
N THR A 87 12.63 -7.70 3.32
CA THR A 87 11.80 -8.56 4.18
C THR A 87 10.57 -7.82 4.66
N PHE A 88 10.75 -6.61 5.19
CA PHE A 88 9.64 -5.78 5.67
C PHE A 88 8.65 -5.43 4.56
N MET A 89 9.13 -5.02 3.38
CA MET A 89 8.30 -4.71 2.21
C MET A 89 7.57 -5.94 1.69
N LYS A 90 8.24 -7.10 1.63
CA LYS A 90 7.64 -8.37 1.22
C LYS A 90 6.50 -8.76 2.16
N GLY A 91 6.69 -8.61 3.47
CA GLY A 91 5.71 -8.97 4.49
C GLY A 91 4.51 -8.03 4.60
N LEU A 92 4.54 -6.82 4.02
CA LEU A 92 3.39 -5.92 4.00
C LEU A 92 2.20 -6.57 3.26
N ARG A 93 0.98 -6.26 3.72
CA ARG A 93 -0.24 -6.64 3.03
C ARG A 93 -0.31 -5.93 1.67
N GLY A 94 -0.82 -6.62 0.66
CA GLY A 94 -1.08 -6.00 -0.65
C GLY A 94 -2.01 -4.79 -0.52
N GLY A 95 -1.73 -3.73 -1.28
CA GLY A 95 -2.52 -2.50 -1.28
C GLY A 95 -1.68 -1.26 -1.65
N PRO A 96 -2.29 -0.06 -1.61
CA PRO A 96 -1.64 1.16 -2.05
C PRO A 96 -0.36 1.49 -1.27
N VAL A 97 -0.35 1.24 0.06
CA VAL A 97 0.86 1.42 0.91
C VAL A 97 2.04 0.60 0.40
N LYS A 98 1.82 -0.69 0.14
CA LYS A 98 2.88 -1.59 -0.37
C LYS A 98 3.34 -1.14 -1.76
N THR A 99 2.40 -0.79 -2.64
CA THR A 99 2.71 -0.28 -3.98
C THR A 99 3.52 1.01 -3.95
N TYR A 100 3.22 1.92 -3.03
CA TYR A 100 3.96 3.16 -2.85
C TYR A 100 5.41 2.88 -2.44
N LEU A 101 5.65 1.97 -1.49
CA LEU A 101 7.00 1.61 -1.06
C LEU A 101 7.85 0.98 -2.18
N PHE A 102 7.24 0.19 -3.07
CA PHE A 102 7.92 -0.35 -4.26
C PHE A 102 8.28 0.71 -5.30
N ARG A 103 7.78 1.94 -5.18
CA ARG A 103 8.18 3.08 -6.02
C ARG A 103 9.27 3.92 -5.38
N GLU A 104 9.18 4.13 -4.07
CA GLU A 104 10.10 5.00 -3.34
C GLU A 104 11.46 4.34 -3.06
N TYR A 105 11.51 3.01 -2.97
CA TYR A 105 12.74 2.24 -2.68
C TYR A 105 13.54 2.77 -1.46
N PRO A 106 12.99 2.65 -0.24
CA PRO A 106 13.68 3.08 0.97
C PRO A 106 15.01 2.33 1.17
N SER A 107 16.04 3.03 1.65
CA SER A 107 17.38 2.47 1.87
C SER A 107 17.57 1.85 3.26
N THR A 108 16.69 2.13 4.22
CA THR A 108 16.77 1.62 5.60
C THR A 108 15.40 1.18 6.10
N LEU A 109 15.39 0.28 7.10
CA LEU A 109 14.14 -0.20 7.69
C LEU A 109 13.32 0.94 8.31
N GLU A 110 13.96 1.88 8.99
CA GLU A 110 13.26 3.01 9.63
C GLU A 110 12.67 3.99 8.61
N ALA A 111 13.36 4.22 7.48
CA ALA A 111 12.80 4.98 6.38
C ALA A 111 11.56 4.27 5.80
N ALA A 112 11.63 2.94 5.58
CA ALA A 112 10.51 2.15 5.12
C ALA A 112 9.31 2.22 6.09
N ILE A 113 9.55 2.13 7.40
CA ILE A 113 8.51 2.26 8.43
C ILE A 113 7.87 3.65 8.37
N THR A 114 8.67 4.71 8.29
CA THR A 114 8.17 6.10 8.25
C THR A 114 7.27 6.33 7.04
N LEU A 115 7.70 5.89 5.85
CA LEU A 115 6.90 5.97 4.63
C LEU A 115 5.59 5.20 4.74
N VAL A 116 5.63 4.00 5.33
CA VAL A 116 4.43 3.19 5.55
C VAL A 116 3.43 3.89 6.47
N MET A 117 3.91 4.50 7.57
CA MET A 117 3.04 5.26 8.49
C MET A 117 2.41 6.46 7.79
N GLN A 118 3.21 7.21 7.04
CA GLN A 118 2.77 8.39 6.32
C GLN A 118 1.73 8.04 5.26
N GLU A 119 1.97 7.00 4.47
CA GLU A 119 1.07 6.60 3.39
C GLU A 119 -0.23 6.00 3.94
N GLU A 120 -0.18 5.21 5.01
CA GLU A 120 -1.38 4.72 5.67
C GLU A 120 -2.25 5.87 6.19
N PHE A 121 -1.62 6.88 6.80
CA PHE A 121 -2.28 8.07 7.28
C PHE A 121 -2.93 8.88 6.14
N SER A 122 -2.18 9.12 5.05
CA SER A 122 -2.68 9.79 3.84
C SER A 122 -3.88 9.06 3.23
N LEU A 123 -3.84 7.74 3.14
CA LEU A 123 -4.94 6.93 2.62
C LEU A 123 -6.18 6.98 3.53
N ARG A 124 -5.99 6.99 4.85
CA ARG A 124 -7.07 7.14 5.81
C ARG A 124 -7.73 8.52 5.67
N GLN A 125 -6.95 9.59 5.53
CA GLN A 125 -7.48 10.92 5.27
C GLN A 125 -8.24 11.00 3.94
N ALA A 126 -7.66 10.49 2.86
CA ALA A 126 -8.32 10.51 1.54
C ALA A 126 -9.68 9.81 1.56
N LYS A 127 -9.81 8.69 2.28
CA LYS A 127 -11.10 7.99 2.46
C LYS A 127 -12.14 8.82 3.21
N LEU A 128 -11.72 9.64 4.19
CA LEU A 128 -12.62 10.54 4.90
C LEU A 128 -13.16 11.64 3.97
N HIS A 129 -12.31 12.17 3.07
CA HIS A 129 -12.72 13.18 2.10
C HIS A 129 -13.65 12.67 0.99
N VAL A 130 -13.70 11.35 0.73
CA VAL A 130 -14.65 10.74 -0.23
C VAL A 130 -16.05 10.52 0.38
N ASN A 131 -16.15 10.43 1.70
CA ASN A 131 -17.43 10.26 2.42
C ASN A 131 -18.18 11.58 2.69
N VAL A 132 -17.65 12.71 2.22
CA VAL A 132 -18.44 13.94 2.11
C VAL A 132 -19.41 13.73 0.95
N PRO A 133 -20.72 14.04 1.08
CA PRO A 133 -21.61 14.02 -0.08
C PRO A 133 -20.94 14.83 -1.18
N ARG A 134 -20.65 14.19 -2.31
CA ARG A 134 -20.25 14.90 -3.52
C ARG A 134 -21.31 15.98 -3.71
N MET A 135 -20.97 17.23 -3.40
CA MET A 135 -21.79 18.36 -3.80
C MET A 135 -22.01 18.14 -5.29
N ALA A 136 -23.28 18.05 -5.70
CA ALA A 136 -23.65 17.78 -7.07
C ALA A 136 -22.79 18.70 -7.94
N ARG A 137 -21.89 18.11 -8.73
CA ARG A 137 -21.03 18.84 -9.65
C ARG A 137 -21.99 19.77 -10.40
N PRO A 138 -21.79 21.10 -10.41
CA PRO A 138 -22.59 21.95 -11.26
C PRO A 138 -22.50 21.31 -12.65
N VAL A 139 -23.64 21.00 -13.24
CA VAL A 139 -23.68 20.55 -14.63
C VAL A 139 -23.14 21.73 -15.43
N MET A 140 -21.82 21.76 -15.62
CA MET A 140 -21.19 22.60 -16.59
C MET A 140 -21.70 22.06 -17.91
N ARG A 141 -22.69 22.75 -18.49
CA ARG A 141 -23.03 22.54 -19.89
C ARG A 141 -21.71 22.72 -20.66
N PRO A 142 -21.24 21.73 -21.42
CA PRO A 142 -20.01 21.89 -22.18
C PRO A 142 -20.33 22.86 -23.33
N GLY A 143 -20.17 24.15 -23.07
CA GLY A 143 -20.21 25.21 -24.07
C GLY A 143 -18.86 25.33 -24.77
N GLY A 144 -18.27 24.21 -25.19
CA GLY A 144 -16.97 24.20 -25.86
C GLY A 144 -16.49 22.78 -26.17
N PRO A 145 -15.85 22.56 -27.34
CA PRO A 145 -15.22 21.28 -27.66
C PRO A 145 -14.24 20.85 -26.58
N GLU A 146 -14.26 19.58 -26.20
CA GLU A 146 -13.23 19.02 -25.33
C GLU A 146 -11.85 19.16 -26.02
N PRO A 147 -10.79 19.53 -25.29
CA PRO A 147 -9.46 19.59 -25.85
C PRO A 147 -9.06 18.18 -26.29
N MET A 148 -8.82 18.03 -27.60
CA MET A 148 -8.56 16.78 -28.34
C MET A 148 -9.76 16.06 -28.96
N ASP A 149 -10.94 16.69 -29.01
CA ASP A 149 -12.04 16.19 -29.84
C ASP A 149 -11.79 16.47 -31.33
N LEU A 150 -11.24 15.48 -32.03
CA LEU A 150 -10.95 15.53 -33.48
C LEU A 150 -12.23 15.56 -34.35
N SER A 151 -13.40 15.38 -33.74
CA SER A 151 -14.70 15.38 -34.45
C SER A 151 -15.03 16.74 -35.09
N ASN A 152 -14.35 17.81 -34.66
CA ASN A 152 -14.61 19.19 -35.08
C ASN A 152 -13.47 19.78 -35.93
N ALA A 153 -12.48 18.96 -36.31
CA ALA A 153 -11.38 19.41 -37.15
C ALA A 153 -11.91 19.73 -38.56
N THR A 154 -12.18 21.00 -38.83
CA THR A 154 -12.51 21.49 -40.17
C THR A 154 -11.25 21.33 -41.03
N ALA A 155 -11.19 20.26 -41.81
CA ALA A 155 -10.23 20.14 -42.89
C ALA A 155 -10.43 21.35 -43.81
N ALA A 156 -9.38 22.15 -43.98
CA ALA A 156 -9.35 23.23 -44.95
C ALA A 156 -9.57 22.64 -46.35
N GLY A 157 -10.82 22.61 -46.80
CA GLY A 157 -11.15 22.04 -48.11
C GLY A 157 -12.59 21.57 -48.33
N HIS A 158 -13.50 21.56 -47.35
CA HIS A 158 -14.90 21.20 -47.64
C HIS A 158 -15.83 22.40 -47.62
N GLN A 159 -16.06 22.91 -48.83
CA GLN A 159 -17.05 23.91 -49.18
C GLN A 159 -18.39 23.63 -48.49
N GLN A 160 -19.01 24.71 -47.99
CA GLN A 160 -20.43 24.79 -47.71
C GLN A 160 -21.25 24.11 -48.81
N ARG A 161 -21.63 22.85 -48.61
CA ARG A 161 -22.78 22.28 -49.27
C ARG A 161 -24.00 22.60 -48.43
N ASN A 162 -24.66 23.67 -48.86
CA ASN A 162 -26.08 23.93 -48.69
C ASN A 162 -26.87 22.73 -48.16
N ASN A 163 -27.48 22.93 -46.99
CA ASN A 163 -28.87 22.58 -46.69
C ASN A 163 -29.40 21.29 -47.36
N SER A 164 -28.66 20.19 -47.23
CA SER A 164 -29.18 18.86 -47.59
C SER A 164 -29.64 18.22 -46.30
N SER A 165 -30.96 18.10 -46.16
CA SER A 165 -31.60 17.51 -44.99
C SER A 165 -30.97 16.15 -44.73
N VAL A 166 -30.16 16.03 -43.67
CA VAL A 166 -29.42 14.81 -43.40
C VAL A 166 -30.41 13.66 -43.24
N ARG A 167 -30.23 12.59 -44.02
CA ARG A 167 -31.13 11.43 -44.00
C ARG A 167 -30.64 10.44 -42.95
N CYS A 168 -31.48 10.11 -42.00
CA CYS A 168 -31.16 9.14 -40.96
C CYS A 168 -31.01 7.75 -41.58
N PHE A 169 -29.83 7.14 -41.43
CA PHE A 169 -29.55 5.78 -41.91
C PHE A 169 -30.35 4.69 -41.19
N ARG A 170 -30.97 5.00 -40.04
CA ARG A 170 -31.73 4.03 -39.23
C ARG A 170 -33.20 3.94 -39.64
N CYS A 171 -33.85 5.08 -39.95
CA CYS A 171 -35.28 5.13 -40.29
C CYS A 171 -35.57 5.71 -41.69
N GLY A 172 -34.58 6.25 -42.38
CA GLY A 172 -34.71 6.83 -43.71
C GLY A 172 -35.36 8.22 -43.77
N TYR A 173 -35.81 8.79 -42.64
CA TYR A 173 -36.36 10.15 -42.57
C TYR A 173 -35.26 11.20 -42.46
N THR A 174 -35.53 12.41 -42.94
CA THR A 174 -34.58 13.53 -42.91
C THR A 174 -34.78 14.41 -41.68
N GLY A 175 -33.72 15.12 -41.24
CA GLY A 175 -33.80 16.11 -40.16
C GLY A 175 -33.25 15.66 -38.79
N HIS A 176 -32.66 14.47 -38.68
CA HIS A 176 -31.94 14.02 -37.49
C HIS A 176 -30.87 12.98 -37.86
N TYR A 177 -29.85 12.84 -37.01
CA TYR A 177 -28.82 11.82 -37.18
C TYR A 177 -29.24 10.47 -36.58
N ALA A 178 -28.65 9.37 -37.03
CA ALA A 178 -29.00 8.03 -36.56
C ALA A 178 -28.81 7.84 -35.03
N CYS A 179 -27.93 8.61 -34.41
CA CYS A 179 -27.73 8.64 -32.95
C CYS A 179 -28.93 9.21 -32.18
N GLU A 180 -29.68 10.13 -32.78
CA GLU A 180 -30.85 10.81 -32.20
C GLU A 180 -32.18 10.13 -32.58
N CYS A 181 -32.10 9.03 -33.34
CA CYS A 181 -33.27 8.34 -33.85
C CYS A 181 -33.95 7.51 -32.76
N THR A 182 -35.16 7.90 -32.38
CA THR A 182 -36.02 7.22 -31.40
C THR A 182 -36.86 6.08 -32.00
N ALA A 183 -36.71 5.80 -33.29
CA ALA A 183 -37.41 4.70 -33.95
C ALA A 183 -36.90 3.34 -33.41
N ALA A 184 -37.84 2.44 -33.06
CA ALA A 184 -37.51 1.09 -32.65
C ALA A 184 -36.87 0.31 -33.80
N VAL A 185 -35.79 -0.42 -33.51
CA VAL A 185 -35.05 -1.21 -34.50
C VAL A 185 -35.97 -2.29 -35.08
N HIS A 186 -36.40 -2.13 -36.34
CA HIS A 186 -37.01 -3.24 -37.06
C HIS A 186 -35.92 -4.31 -37.31
N LYS A 187 -36.10 -5.51 -36.73
CA LYS A 187 -35.29 -6.69 -37.06
C LYS A 187 -35.36 -6.90 -38.57
N ALA A 188 -34.21 -6.75 -39.23
CA ALA A 188 -34.04 -6.97 -40.64
C ALA A 188 -34.45 -8.41 -41.01
N GLY A 189 -35.60 -8.56 -41.66
CA GLY A 189 -35.90 -9.74 -42.47
C GLY A 189 -35.12 -9.62 -43.77
N GLY A 190 -34.12 -10.47 -43.94
CA GLY A 190 -33.29 -10.48 -45.14
C GLY A 190 -34.11 -10.77 -46.40
N ARG A 191 -33.74 -10.12 -47.50
CA ARG A 191 -33.94 -10.64 -48.85
C ARG A 191 -32.74 -10.23 -49.71
N ARG A 192 -31.94 -11.24 -50.05
CA ARG A 192 -31.12 -11.24 -51.28
C ARG A 192 -32.09 -11.32 -52.45
N GLY A 193 -31.80 -10.60 -53.52
CA GLY A 193 -32.44 -10.77 -54.81
C GLY A 193 -31.49 -10.27 -55.88
N ASP A 194 -30.90 -11.23 -56.60
CA ASP A 194 -30.21 -11.05 -57.87
C ASP A 194 -31.08 -10.30 -58.90
N GLN A 195 -30.50 -9.28 -59.53
CA GLN A 195 -30.30 -9.17 -60.98
C GLN A 195 -29.51 -7.90 -61.30
#